data_AF-A0A034WU09-F1
#
_entry.id   AF-A0A034WU09-F1
#
_cell.length_a   1.000
_cell.length_b   1.000
_cell.length_c   1.000
_cell.angle_alpha   90.00
_cell.angle_beta   90.00
_cell.angle_gamma   90.00
#
_symmetry.space_group_name_H-M   'P 1'
#
loop_
_entity.id
_entity.type
_entity.pdbx_description
1 polymer ?
#
loop_
_entity_poly.entity_id
_entity_poly.type
_entity_poly.pdbx_seq_one_letter_code
_entity_poly.pdbx_strand_id
1 'polypeptide(L)'
;MSQQIINKYFIVLLLVFGLTSTQATETTTSTITEAPAEAPQTARDLLFEAVAADYLKLLDYELKESKELVERVLDDDRFQNIRSEILVNKKITLRNYVELVKEKNKKKQPSREYKAARFFYIFGKSLLYTDFLDIVARLEPTMSRYDCWIEEDFMSFGLETFIDTLNQKRAKLVRDSVRRIDDYVNGLPSEQQRKAVAQKLTDFSLKLKEATEVQDKMVVLKDFLRDYYLETPVEMS
;
A
#
# COMPACT_ATOMS: atom_id res chain seq x y z
N MET A 1 -6.99 22.64 -18.69
CA MET A 1 -7.46 21.36 -18.11
C MET A 1 -7.01 21.30 -16.66
N SER A 2 -7.89 21.01 -15.71
CA SER A 2 -7.47 20.92 -14.29
C SER A 2 -6.64 19.64 -14.06
N GLN A 3 -5.66 19.71 -13.16
CA GLN A 3 -4.81 18.55 -12.78
C GLN A 3 -5.63 17.33 -12.33
N GLN A 4 -6.83 17.55 -11.78
CA GLN A 4 -7.76 16.49 -11.39
C GLN A 4 -8.28 15.69 -12.58
N ILE A 5 -8.47 16.34 -13.73
CA ILE A 5 -8.89 15.68 -14.97
C ILE A 5 -7.74 14.83 -15.51
N ILE A 6 -6.51 15.35 -15.47
CA ILE A 6 -5.29 14.63 -15.91
C ILE A 6 -5.07 13.36 -15.07
N ASN A 7 -5.21 13.46 -13.74
CA ASN A 7 -5.04 12.30 -12.84
C ASN A 7 -6.13 11.24 -13.02
N LYS A 8 -7.38 11.63 -13.26
CA LYS A 8 -8.47 10.67 -13.55
C LYS A 8 -8.23 9.92 -14.85
N TYR A 9 -7.76 10.59 -15.90
CA TYR A 9 -7.42 9.91 -17.15
C TYR A 9 -6.21 8.99 -17.01
N PHE A 10 -5.21 9.37 -16.20
CA PHE A 10 -4.05 8.52 -15.95
C PHE A 10 -4.41 7.23 -15.21
N ILE A 11 -5.31 7.30 -14.21
CA ILE A 11 -5.78 6.14 -13.46
C ILE A 11 -6.60 5.20 -14.35
N VAL A 12 -7.48 5.76 -15.19
CA VAL A 12 -8.27 4.97 -16.16
C VAL A 12 -7.35 4.32 -17.20
N LEU A 13 -6.34 5.05 -17.69
CA LEU A 13 -5.36 4.53 -18.64
C LEU A 13 -4.56 3.35 -18.06
N LEU A 14 -4.11 3.45 -16.80
CA LEU A 14 -3.42 2.36 -16.09
C LEU A 14 -4.31 1.14 -15.85
N LEU A 15 -5.61 1.35 -15.59
CA LEU A 15 -6.59 0.26 -15.50
C LEU A 15 -6.81 -0.44 -16.84
N VAL A 16 -6.88 0.30 -17.95
CA VAL A 16 -7.05 -0.27 -19.29
C VAL A 16 -5.83 -1.10 -19.71
N PHE A 17 -4.60 -0.62 -19.46
CA PHE A 17 -3.39 -1.42 -19.71
C PHE A 17 -3.34 -2.70 -18.86
N GLY A 18 -3.84 -2.67 -17.62
CA GLY A 18 -3.94 -3.85 -16.77
C GLY A 18 -5.00 -4.87 -17.24
N LEU A 19 -6.04 -4.43 -17.95
CA LEU A 19 -7.09 -5.30 -18.49
C LEU A 19 -6.71 -5.91 -19.85
N THR A 20 -6.10 -5.14 -20.76
CA THR A 20 -5.72 -5.64 -22.09
C THR A 20 -4.53 -6.60 -22.05
N SER A 21 -3.68 -6.52 -21.02
CA SER A 21 -2.60 -7.49 -20.78
C SER A 21 -3.08 -8.84 -20.24
N THR A 22 -4.36 -8.98 -19.89
CA THR A 22 -4.97 -10.28 -19.50
C THR A 22 -5.70 -11.00 -20.63
N GLN A 23 -5.90 -10.36 -21.80
CA GLN A 23 -6.64 -10.95 -22.92
C GLN A 23 -5.81 -11.24 -24.18
N ALA A 24 -4.49 -11.10 -24.13
CA ALA A 24 -3.61 -11.37 -25.28
C ALA A 24 -3.04 -12.81 -25.30
N THR A 25 -3.72 -13.80 -24.71
CA THR A 25 -3.25 -15.21 -24.75
C THR A 25 -4.38 -16.22 -24.84
N GLU A 26 -5.32 -15.99 -25.75
CA GLU A 26 -6.13 -17.08 -26.32
C GLU A 26 -5.97 -16.95 -27.84
N THR A 27 -5.02 -17.66 -28.44
CA THR A 27 -5.28 -18.90 -29.17
C THR A 27 -3.94 -19.48 -29.58
N THR A 28 -3.59 -20.69 -29.11
CA THR A 28 -3.10 -21.82 -29.94
C THR A 28 -2.88 -23.02 -29.01
N THR A 29 -3.69 -24.05 -29.24
CA THR A 29 -3.60 -25.38 -28.64
C THR A 29 -2.27 -26.05 -28.97
N SER A 30 -1.48 -26.39 -27.96
CA SER A 30 -0.68 -27.61 -27.95
C SER A 30 -0.29 -28.01 -26.53
N THR A 31 -0.81 -29.16 -26.14
CA THR A 31 -0.26 -30.13 -25.20
C THR A 31 1.22 -29.95 -24.86
N ILE A 32 1.53 -29.76 -23.58
CA ILE A 32 2.34 -30.67 -22.74
C ILE A 32 2.16 -30.24 -21.28
N THR A 33 1.86 -31.24 -20.45
CA THR A 33 1.80 -31.19 -19.01
C THR A 33 3.17 -30.88 -18.43
N GLU A 34 3.41 -29.64 -18.01
CA GLU A 34 4.41 -29.31 -17.00
C GLU A 34 3.78 -28.27 -16.06
N ALA A 35 3.61 -28.63 -14.79
CA ALA A 35 3.41 -27.63 -13.75
C ALA A 35 4.59 -26.64 -13.85
N PRO A 36 4.39 -25.31 -13.72
CA PRO A 36 5.51 -24.39 -13.77
C PRO A 36 6.47 -24.77 -12.65
N ALA A 37 7.64 -25.26 -13.01
CA ALA A 37 8.69 -25.52 -12.05
C ALA A 37 9.00 -24.19 -11.35
N GLU A 38 8.82 -24.14 -10.03
CA GLU A 38 9.17 -22.97 -9.23
C GLU A 38 10.63 -22.60 -9.54
N ALA A 39 10.85 -21.44 -10.18
CA ALA A 39 12.20 -20.96 -10.42
C ALA A 39 12.95 -20.87 -9.08
N PRO A 40 14.24 -21.27 -9.01
CA PRO A 40 15.00 -21.22 -7.77
C PRO A 40 14.95 -19.81 -7.18
N GLN A 41 14.33 -19.65 -6.01
CA GLN A 41 14.27 -18.35 -5.34
C GLN A 41 15.67 -17.94 -4.91
N THR A 42 16.12 -16.79 -5.38
CA THR A 42 17.41 -16.25 -4.94
C THR A 42 17.28 -15.75 -3.50
N ALA A 43 18.38 -15.75 -2.74
CA ALA A 43 18.40 -15.14 -1.40
C ALA A 43 17.95 -13.67 -1.41
N ARG A 44 18.15 -12.98 -2.55
CA ARG A 44 17.62 -11.64 -2.81
C ARG A 44 16.10 -11.63 -2.85
N ASP A 45 15.47 -12.52 -3.63
CA ASP A 45 14.00 -12.59 -3.70
C ASP A 45 13.38 -12.85 -2.32
N LEU A 46 14.00 -13.74 -1.52
CA LEU A 46 13.57 -14.01 -0.16
C LEU A 46 13.61 -12.77 0.75
N LEU A 47 14.63 -11.91 0.61
CA LEU A 47 14.73 -10.64 1.33
C LEU A 47 13.54 -9.71 1.00
N PHE A 48 13.30 -9.47 -0.29
CA PHE A 48 12.22 -8.58 -0.72
C PHE A 48 10.85 -9.13 -0.34
N GLU A 49 10.64 -10.43 -0.47
CA GLU A 49 9.40 -11.10 -0.08
C GLU A 49 9.13 -11.02 1.43
N ALA A 50 10.17 -11.14 2.27
CA ALA A 50 10.04 -10.97 3.70
C ALA A 50 9.62 -9.52 4.07
N VAL A 51 10.25 -8.52 3.45
CA VAL A 51 9.91 -7.11 3.65
C VAL A 51 8.49 -6.81 3.16
N ALA A 52 8.13 -7.30 1.97
CA ALA A 52 6.80 -7.12 1.39
C ALA A 52 5.71 -7.79 2.23
N ALA A 53 5.98 -8.96 2.80
CA ALA A 53 5.03 -9.67 3.67
C ALA A 53 4.77 -8.90 4.97
N ASP A 54 5.81 -8.35 5.60
CA ASP A 54 5.62 -7.54 6.81
C ASP A 54 4.95 -6.19 6.51
N TYR A 55 5.26 -5.60 5.36
CA TYR A 55 4.56 -4.41 4.90
C TYR A 55 3.07 -4.69 4.62
N LEU A 56 2.74 -5.84 4.02
CA LEU A 56 1.36 -6.23 3.79
C LEU A 56 0.59 -6.40 5.11
N LYS A 57 1.20 -7.01 6.15
CA LYS A 57 0.60 -7.09 7.49
C LYS A 57 0.31 -5.70 8.07
N LEU A 58 1.21 -4.75 7.86
CA LEU A 58 0.99 -3.36 8.26
C LEU A 58 -0.21 -2.75 7.51
N LEU A 59 -0.28 -2.93 6.19
CA LEU A 59 -1.40 -2.44 5.38
C LEU A 59 -2.74 -3.07 5.78
N ASP A 60 -2.74 -4.36 6.12
CA ASP A 60 -3.95 -5.05 6.60
C ASP A 60 -4.42 -4.48 7.94
N TYR A 61 -3.48 -4.16 8.84
CA TYR A 61 -3.78 -3.46 10.08
C TYR A 61 -4.32 -2.04 9.81
N GLU A 62 -3.65 -1.26 8.96
CA GLU A 62 -4.07 0.08 8.57
C GLU A 62 -5.51 0.08 8.08
N LEU A 63 -5.83 -0.77 7.10
CA LEU A 63 -7.16 -0.83 6.50
C LEU A 63 -8.23 -1.39 7.44
N LYS A 64 -7.87 -2.31 8.33
CA LYS A 64 -8.82 -2.85 9.31
C LYS A 64 -9.23 -1.76 10.29
N GLU A 65 -8.27 -1.12 10.93
CA GLU A 65 -8.54 -0.15 12.00
C GLU A 65 -9.17 1.14 11.46
N SER A 66 -8.71 1.66 10.31
CA SER A 66 -9.33 2.84 9.70
C SER A 66 -10.77 2.58 9.25
N LYS A 67 -11.06 1.38 8.72
CA LYS A 67 -12.42 0.98 8.35
C LYS A 67 -13.32 0.87 9.58
N GLU A 68 -12.82 0.27 10.67
CA GLU A 68 -13.55 0.18 11.94
C GLU A 68 -13.84 1.56 12.55
N LEU A 69 -12.88 2.49 12.49
CA LEU A 69 -13.10 3.88 12.90
C LEU A 69 -14.20 4.55 12.08
N VAL A 70 -14.15 4.44 10.75
CA VAL A 70 -15.16 5.04 9.87
C VAL A 70 -16.53 4.40 10.06
N GLU A 71 -16.60 3.08 10.26
CA GLU A 71 -17.86 2.39 10.58
C GLU A 71 -18.47 2.91 11.89
N ARG A 72 -17.68 3.11 12.95
CA ARG A 72 -18.17 3.70 14.20
C ARG A 72 -18.72 5.11 14.04
N VAL A 73 -18.04 5.96 13.26
CA VAL A 73 -18.55 7.30 12.92
C VAL A 73 -19.88 7.22 12.17
N LEU A 74 -20.01 6.28 11.23
CA LEU A 74 -21.23 6.08 10.45
C LEU A 74 -22.40 5.51 11.27
N ASP A 75 -22.10 4.78 12.34
CA ASP A 75 -23.09 4.16 13.24
C ASP A 75 -23.71 5.17 14.22
N ASP A 76 -23.13 6.38 14.35
CA ASP A 76 -23.69 7.43 15.20
C ASP A 76 -25.11 7.84 14.78
N ASP A 77 -25.99 8.04 15.76
CA ASP A 77 -27.40 8.38 15.54
C ASP A 77 -27.60 9.65 14.70
N ARG A 78 -26.66 10.60 14.78
CA ARG A 78 -26.66 11.84 13.96
C ARG A 78 -26.57 11.52 12.47
N PHE A 79 -25.94 10.41 12.09
CA PHE A 79 -25.88 9.94 10.71
C PHE A 79 -27.14 9.20 10.25
N GLN A 80 -28.03 8.78 11.15
CA GLN A 80 -29.24 8.02 10.78
C GLN A 80 -30.39 8.92 10.29
N ASN A 81 -30.54 10.12 10.84
CA ASN A 81 -31.67 11.03 10.55
C ASN A 81 -31.23 12.34 9.87
N ILE A 82 -30.47 12.22 8.77
CA ILE A 82 -29.90 13.38 8.09
C ILE A 82 -30.94 14.13 7.25
N ARG A 83 -31.09 15.43 7.51
CA ARG A 83 -31.84 16.37 6.64
C ARG A 83 -30.94 17.34 5.86
N SER A 84 -29.64 17.38 6.16
CA SER A 84 -28.68 18.31 5.55
C SER A 84 -27.92 17.64 4.40
N GLU A 85 -27.96 18.26 3.22
CA GLU A 85 -27.23 17.78 2.04
C GLU A 85 -25.72 17.66 2.28
N ILE A 86 -25.12 18.60 3.01
CA ILE A 86 -23.69 18.57 3.37
C ILE A 86 -23.36 17.29 4.13
N LEU A 87 -24.15 16.97 5.16
CA LEU A 87 -23.95 15.79 5.99
C LEU A 87 -24.24 14.49 5.20
N VAL A 88 -25.18 14.51 4.24
CA VAL A 88 -25.41 13.40 3.30
C VAL A 88 -24.15 13.15 2.46
N ASN A 89 -23.54 14.19 1.90
CA ASN A 89 -22.33 14.07 1.09
C ASN A 89 -21.14 13.52 1.88
N LYS A 90 -20.98 13.96 3.14
CA LYS A 90 -19.97 13.42 4.06
C LYS A 90 -20.24 11.94 4.37
N LYS A 91 -21.49 11.57 4.67
CA LYS A 91 -21.91 10.17 4.87
C LYS A 91 -21.60 9.28 3.67
N ILE A 92 -21.88 9.76 2.45
CA ILE A 92 -21.58 9.04 1.21
C ILE A 92 -20.06 8.84 1.08
N THR A 93 -19.26 9.87 1.34
CA THR A 93 -17.79 9.79 1.27
C THR A 93 -17.25 8.72 2.22
N LEU A 94 -17.68 8.75 3.49
CA LEU A 94 -17.28 7.77 4.51
C LEU A 94 -17.74 6.34 4.14
N ARG A 95 -18.97 6.18 3.65
CA ARG A 95 -19.48 4.86 3.23
C ARG A 95 -18.72 4.32 2.03
N ASN A 96 -18.42 5.16 1.04
CA ASN A 96 -17.65 4.78 -0.13
C ASN A 96 -16.27 4.26 0.27
N TYR A 97 -15.62 4.92 1.22
CA TYR A 97 -14.36 4.43 1.78
C TYR A 97 -14.49 3.02 2.37
N VAL A 98 -15.50 2.79 3.22
CA VAL A 98 -15.73 1.48 3.84
C VAL A 98 -15.96 0.38 2.80
N GLU A 99 -16.78 0.66 1.78
CA GLU A 99 -17.05 -0.32 0.71
C GLU A 99 -15.80 -0.61 -0.13
N LEU A 100 -15.00 0.39 -0.47
CA LEU A 100 -13.73 0.19 -1.18
C LEU A 100 -12.75 -0.69 -0.38
N VAL A 101 -12.67 -0.50 0.95
CA VAL A 101 -11.85 -1.35 1.81
C VAL A 101 -12.38 -2.79 1.83
N LYS A 102 -13.69 -2.98 1.97
CA LYS A 102 -14.32 -4.32 1.93
C LYS A 102 -14.05 -5.02 0.59
N GLU A 103 -14.23 -4.32 -0.52
CA GLU A 103 -13.93 -4.86 -1.86
C GLU A 103 -12.46 -5.24 -2.01
N LYS A 104 -11.54 -4.37 -1.54
CA LYS A 104 -10.10 -4.65 -1.61
C LYS A 104 -9.71 -5.86 -0.77
N ASN A 105 -10.31 -6.03 0.42
CA ASN A 105 -10.03 -7.16 1.30
C ASN A 105 -10.63 -8.49 0.82
N LYS A 106 -11.68 -8.45 -0.02
CA LYS A 106 -12.19 -9.66 -0.70
C LYS A 106 -11.26 -10.17 -1.81
N LYS A 107 -10.40 -9.31 -2.36
CA LYS A 107 -9.49 -9.71 -3.45
C LYS A 107 -8.37 -10.61 -2.90
N LYS A 108 -8.24 -11.80 -3.49
CA LYS A 108 -7.13 -12.71 -3.22
C LYS A 108 -5.81 -12.08 -3.63
N GLN A 109 -4.79 -12.23 -2.80
CA GLN A 109 -3.44 -11.83 -3.15
C GLN A 109 -2.98 -12.57 -4.42
N PRO A 110 -2.42 -11.88 -5.43
CA PRO A 110 -1.90 -12.53 -6.64
C PRO A 110 -0.74 -13.49 -6.34
N SER A 111 -0.55 -14.48 -7.22
CA SER A 111 0.58 -15.44 -7.12
C SER A 111 1.94 -14.72 -7.15
N ARG A 112 2.95 -15.31 -6.51
CA ARG A 112 4.31 -14.77 -6.43
C ARG A 112 4.97 -14.56 -7.80
N GLU A 113 4.60 -15.39 -8.76
CA GLU A 113 5.07 -15.33 -10.15
C GLU A 113 4.70 -14.01 -10.84
N TYR A 114 3.58 -13.40 -10.46
CA TYR A 114 3.09 -12.15 -11.04
C TYR A 114 3.56 -10.93 -10.23
N LYS A 115 4.86 -10.61 -10.30
CA LYS A 115 5.50 -9.50 -9.56
C LYS A 115 4.73 -8.18 -9.69
N ALA A 116 4.41 -7.76 -10.92
CA ALA A 116 3.67 -6.52 -11.16
C ALA A 116 2.26 -6.54 -10.54
N ALA A 117 1.52 -7.65 -10.66
CA ALA A 117 0.20 -7.79 -10.06
C ALA A 117 0.27 -7.69 -8.52
N ARG A 118 1.29 -8.29 -7.89
CA ARG A 118 1.51 -8.18 -6.44
C ARG A 118 1.87 -6.77 -6.00
N PHE A 119 2.68 -6.06 -6.78
CA PHE A 119 2.93 -4.65 -6.56
C PHE A 119 1.64 -3.84 -6.55
N PHE A 120 0.80 -3.93 -7.59
CA PHE A 120 -0.46 -3.19 -7.63
C PHE A 120 -1.45 -3.63 -6.55
N TYR A 121 -1.39 -4.89 -6.11
CA TYR A 121 -2.15 -5.36 -4.95
C TYR A 121 -1.75 -4.62 -3.68
N ILE A 122 -0.45 -4.64 -3.33
CA ILE A 122 0.13 -3.99 -2.14
C ILE A 122 -0.07 -2.48 -2.21
N PHE A 123 0.33 -1.84 -3.31
CA PHE A 123 0.22 -0.39 -3.48
C PHE A 123 -1.23 0.08 -3.46
N GLY A 124 -2.14 -0.67 -4.07
CA GLY A 124 -3.56 -0.34 -3.98
C GLY A 124 -4.13 -0.39 -2.57
N LYS A 125 -3.59 -1.21 -1.65
CA LYS A 125 -3.96 -1.16 -0.23
C LYS A 125 -3.41 0.10 0.44
N SER A 126 -2.16 0.46 0.17
CA SER A 126 -1.57 1.70 0.69
C SER A 126 -2.33 2.95 0.24
N LEU A 127 -2.86 2.98 -0.98
CA LEU A 127 -3.64 4.11 -1.48
C LEU A 127 -4.95 4.31 -0.71
N LEU A 128 -5.64 3.23 -0.36
CA LEU A 128 -6.85 3.34 0.46
C LEU A 128 -6.56 3.93 1.84
N TYR A 129 -5.43 3.60 2.47
CA TYR A 129 -5.06 4.27 3.72
C TYR A 129 -4.77 5.77 3.51
N THR A 130 -4.16 6.15 2.39
CA THR A 130 -4.01 7.56 2.00
C THR A 130 -5.37 8.25 1.83
N ASP A 131 -6.35 7.59 1.20
CA ASP A 131 -7.71 8.12 1.06
C ASP A 131 -8.37 8.39 2.43
N PHE A 132 -8.15 7.53 3.42
CA PHE A 132 -8.61 7.75 4.79
C PHE A 132 -7.98 9.01 5.41
N LEU A 133 -6.66 9.14 5.31
CA LEU A 133 -5.97 10.35 5.81
C LEU A 133 -6.48 11.61 5.12
N ASP A 134 -6.72 11.55 3.82
CA ASP A 134 -7.28 12.65 3.03
C ASP A 134 -8.69 13.02 3.49
N ILE A 135 -9.54 12.04 3.84
CA ILE A 135 -10.87 12.30 4.40
C ILE A 135 -10.76 13.07 5.70
N VAL A 136 -9.91 12.61 6.62
CA VAL A 136 -9.71 13.23 7.93
C VAL A 136 -9.10 14.64 7.79
N ALA A 137 -8.08 14.79 6.95
CA ALA A 137 -7.38 16.07 6.76
C ALA A 137 -8.23 17.16 6.07
N ARG A 138 -9.30 16.77 5.35
CA ARG A 138 -10.24 17.69 4.71
C ARG A 138 -11.41 18.09 5.61
N LEU A 139 -11.44 17.64 6.85
CA LEU A 139 -12.38 18.16 7.84
C LEU A 139 -11.97 19.59 8.21
N GLU A 140 -12.92 20.51 8.13
CA GLU A 140 -12.71 21.92 8.51
C GLU A 140 -13.54 22.26 9.76
N PRO A 141 -13.14 21.77 10.96
CA PRO A 141 -13.95 21.83 12.18
C PRO A 141 -14.28 23.25 12.62
N THR A 142 -13.40 24.22 12.34
CA THR A 142 -13.61 25.64 12.67
C THR A 142 -14.60 26.32 11.72
N MET A 143 -14.87 25.74 10.55
CA MET A 143 -15.71 26.32 9.48
C MET A 143 -17.03 25.57 9.31
N SER A 144 -17.09 24.29 9.67
CA SER A 144 -18.26 23.42 9.52
C SER A 144 -18.56 22.71 10.84
N ARG A 145 -19.75 22.98 11.38
CA ARG A 145 -20.25 22.26 12.58
C ARG A 145 -20.32 20.75 12.37
N TYR A 146 -20.57 20.30 11.13
CA TYR A 146 -20.63 18.88 10.81
C TYR A 146 -19.24 18.27 10.80
N ASP A 147 -18.23 19.01 10.33
CA ASP A 147 -16.86 18.53 10.30
C ASP A 147 -16.29 18.48 11.72
N CYS A 148 -16.64 19.46 12.57
CA CYS A 148 -16.33 19.44 14.00
C CYS A 148 -16.87 18.17 14.68
N TRP A 149 -18.15 17.83 14.44
CA TRP A 149 -18.74 16.60 14.99
C TRP A 149 -18.05 15.34 14.50
N ILE A 150 -17.75 15.26 13.20
CA ILE A 150 -17.09 14.09 12.62
C ILE A 150 -15.68 13.92 13.18
N GLU A 151 -14.94 15.02 13.34
CA GLU A 151 -13.61 14.99 13.96
C GLU A 151 -13.69 14.56 15.42
N GLU A 152 -14.60 15.14 16.21
CA GLU A 152 -14.85 14.74 17.60
C GLU A 152 -15.16 13.23 17.71
N ASP A 153 -15.95 12.69 16.79
CA ASP A 153 -16.28 11.26 16.77
C ASP A 153 -15.03 10.42 16.49
N PHE A 154 -14.24 10.77 15.47
CA PHE A 154 -12.97 10.08 15.21
C PHE A 154 -12.05 10.10 16.43
N MET A 155 -11.91 11.25 17.08
CA MET A 155 -11.06 11.39 18.27
C MET A 155 -11.60 10.55 19.43
N SER A 156 -12.90 10.61 19.70
CA SER A 156 -13.55 9.82 20.76
C SER A 156 -13.46 8.31 20.54
N PHE A 157 -13.45 7.86 19.27
CA PHE A 157 -13.29 6.45 18.91
C PHE A 157 -11.84 5.98 18.86
N GLY A 158 -10.88 6.86 19.17
CA GLY A 158 -9.48 6.51 19.37
C GLY A 158 -8.58 6.73 18.15
N LEU A 159 -8.89 7.70 17.28
CA LEU A 159 -8.03 8.05 16.14
C LEU A 159 -6.58 8.32 16.56
N GLU A 160 -6.35 9.09 17.62
CA GLU A 160 -5.01 9.43 18.11
C GLU A 160 -4.23 8.16 18.50
N THR A 161 -4.82 7.32 19.36
CA THR A 161 -4.25 6.03 19.78
C THR A 161 -3.94 5.12 18.59
N PHE A 162 -4.82 5.10 17.58
CA PHE A 162 -4.60 4.35 16.36
C PHE A 162 -3.38 4.87 15.59
N ILE A 163 -3.26 6.19 15.38
CA ILE A 163 -2.13 6.81 14.68
C ILE A 163 -0.82 6.56 15.40
N ASP A 164 -0.79 6.68 16.72
CA ASP A 164 0.41 6.41 17.53
C ASP A 164 0.84 4.95 17.42
N THR A 165 -0.11 4.03 17.59
CA THR A 165 0.16 2.60 17.44
C THR A 165 0.64 2.25 16.04
N LEU A 166 0.06 2.89 15.02
CA LEU A 166 0.47 2.71 13.64
C LEU A 166 1.90 3.21 13.39
N ASN A 167 2.25 4.38 13.92
CA ASN A 167 3.60 4.94 13.80
C ASN A 167 4.64 4.04 14.49
N GLN A 168 4.31 3.44 15.64
CA GLN A 168 5.16 2.44 16.28
C GLN A 168 5.37 1.19 15.38
N LYS A 169 4.29 0.68 14.76
CA LYS A 169 4.38 -0.46 13.84
C LYS A 169 5.19 -0.13 12.59
N ARG A 170 5.04 1.07 12.03
CA ARG A 170 5.83 1.58 10.89
C ARG A 170 7.31 1.71 11.25
N ALA A 171 7.62 2.30 12.41
CA ALA A 171 9.00 2.41 12.89
C ALA A 171 9.64 1.02 13.08
N LYS A 172 8.88 0.05 13.62
CA LYS A 172 9.33 -1.34 13.74
C LYS A 172 9.58 -1.98 12.37
N LEU A 173 8.64 -1.87 11.44
CA LEU A 173 8.78 -2.39 10.07
C LEU A 173 10.05 -1.86 9.40
N VAL A 174 10.31 -0.55 9.50
CA VAL A 174 11.50 0.07 8.92
C VAL A 174 12.76 -0.50 9.57
N ARG A 175 12.81 -0.58 10.90
CA ARG A 175 13.96 -1.13 11.63
C ARG A 175 14.25 -2.57 11.22
N ASP A 176 13.21 -3.40 11.17
CA ASP A 176 13.33 -4.81 10.79
C ASP A 176 13.76 -4.95 9.32
N SER A 177 13.27 -4.08 8.44
CA SER A 177 13.67 -4.05 7.02
C SER A 177 15.13 -3.66 6.85
N VAL A 178 15.58 -2.58 7.51
CA VAL A 178 16.97 -2.12 7.52
C VAL A 178 17.90 -3.23 7.98
N ARG A 179 17.57 -3.86 9.12
CA ARG A 179 18.37 -4.97 9.65
C ARG A 179 18.49 -6.11 8.64
N ARG A 180 17.39 -6.54 8.02
CA ARG A 180 17.44 -7.63 7.01
C ARG A 180 18.28 -7.27 5.79
N ILE A 181 18.20 -6.01 5.34
CA ILE A 181 19.02 -5.52 4.22
C ILE A 181 20.50 -5.53 4.60
N ASP A 182 20.86 -5.00 5.78
CA ASP A 182 22.24 -4.99 6.27
C ASP A 182 22.78 -6.41 6.46
N ASP A 183 22.01 -7.29 7.11
CA ASP A 183 22.36 -8.69 7.33
C ASP A 183 22.62 -9.41 5.99
N TYR A 184 21.77 -9.15 4.98
CA TYR A 184 21.94 -9.70 3.63
C TYR A 184 23.22 -9.19 2.98
N VAL A 185 23.44 -7.87 2.92
CA VAL A 185 24.61 -7.28 2.25
C VAL A 185 25.92 -7.71 2.92
N ASN A 186 25.97 -7.69 4.25
CA ASN A 186 27.15 -8.08 5.02
C ASN A 186 27.46 -9.57 4.90
N GLY A 187 26.45 -10.41 4.66
CA GLY A 187 26.60 -11.85 4.41
C GLY A 187 27.13 -12.20 3.01
N LEU A 188 27.17 -11.24 2.08
CA LEU A 188 27.70 -11.48 0.73
C LEU A 188 29.24 -11.54 0.73
N PRO A 189 29.86 -12.37 -0.13
CA PRO A 189 31.30 -12.30 -0.38
C PRO A 189 31.73 -10.91 -0.89
N SER A 190 32.96 -10.49 -0.60
CA SER A 190 33.49 -9.15 -0.96
C SER A 190 33.36 -8.81 -2.45
N GLU A 191 33.48 -9.80 -3.34
CA GLU A 191 33.29 -9.61 -4.78
C GLU A 191 31.82 -9.31 -5.15
N GLN A 192 30.87 -9.89 -4.42
CA GLN A 192 29.44 -9.66 -4.62
C GLN A 192 28.98 -8.34 -3.98
N GLN A 193 29.57 -7.92 -2.86
CA GLN A 193 29.28 -6.63 -2.22
C GLN A 193 29.61 -5.43 -3.11
N ARG A 194 30.58 -5.59 -4.03
CA ARG A 194 30.95 -4.54 -5.00
C ARG A 194 30.00 -4.45 -6.19
N LYS A 195 29.07 -5.39 -6.35
CA LYS A 195 28.10 -5.37 -7.46
C LYS A 195 27.06 -4.28 -7.23
N ALA A 196 26.55 -3.72 -8.33
CA ALA A 196 25.56 -2.65 -8.33
C ALA A 196 24.32 -2.96 -7.47
N VAL A 197 23.86 -4.21 -7.46
CA VAL A 197 22.71 -4.64 -6.65
C VAL A 197 22.98 -4.50 -5.15
N ALA A 198 24.15 -4.92 -4.67
CA ALA A 198 24.50 -4.83 -3.24
C ALA A 198 24.72 -3.37 -2.81
N GLN A 199 25.32 -2.55 -3.68
CA GLN A 199 25.45 -1.10 -3.45
C GLN A 199 24.07 -0.43 -3.36
N LYS A 200 23.16 -0.75 -4.28
CA LYS A 200 21.79 -0.23 -4.26
C LYS A 200 21.04 -0.59 -2.97
N LEU A 201 21.19 -1.81 -2.48
CA LEU A 201 20.63 -2.23 -1.19
C LEU A 201 21.23 -1.45 -0.02
N THR A 202 22.54 -1.20 -0.05
CA THR A 202 23.24 -0.36 0.94
C THR A 202 22.69 1.06 0.94
N ASP A 203 22.52 1.65 -0.25
CA ASP A 203 21.96 2.99 -0.41
C ASP A 203 20.52 3.07 0.14
N PHE A 204 19.69 2.05 -0.11
CA PHE A 204 18.34 1.99 0.46
C PHE A 204 18.36 1.91 1.99
N SER A 205 19.24 1.06 2.55
CA SER A 205 19.42 0.96 4.00
C SER A 205 19.85 2.30 4.60
N LEU A 206 20.79 2.98 3.95
CA LEU A 206 21.27 4.30 4.38
C LEU A 206 20.14 5.35 4.35
N LYS A 207 19.40 5.45 3.25
CA LYS A 207 18.25 6.37 3.13
C LYS A 207 17.18 6.13 4.21
N LEU A 208 16.91 4.87 4.53
CA LEU A 208 15.98 4.51 5.62
C LEU A 208 16.50 4.93 7.00
N LYS A 209 17.81 4.86 7.22
CA LYS A 209 18.45 5.31 8.48
C LYS A 209 18.45 6.83 8.60
N GLU A 210 18.78 7.54 7.53
CA GLU A 210 18.93 9.00 7.48
C GLU A 210 17.61 9.76 7.53
N ALA A 211 16.52 9.19 6.99
CA ALA A 211 15.20 9.81 7.09
C ALA A 211 14.81 10.01 8.58
N THR A 212 14.36 11.21 8.93
CA THR A 212 14.05 11.57 10.33
C THR A 212 12.65 11.11 10.73
N GLU A 213 11.66 11.41 9.89
CA GLU A 213 10.26 11.12 10.17
C GLU A 213 9.87 9.70 9.74
N VAL A 214 8.97 9.07 10.49
CA VAL A 214 8.46 7.73 10.17
C VAL A 214 7.77 7.71 8.80
N GLN A 215 7.10 8.80 8.41
CA GLN A 215 6.45 8.90 7.09
C GLN A 215 7.47 8.89 5.95
N ASP A 216 8.57 9.63 6.09
CA ASP A 216 9.64 9.69 5.08
C ASP A 216 10.30 8.31 4.92
N LYS A 217 10.55 7.62 6.04
CA LYS A 217 11.04 6.24 6.02
C LYS A 217 10.08 5.31 5.25
N MET A 218 8.77 5.48 5.42
CA MET A 218 7.78 4.69 4.68
C MET A 218 7.76 5.01 3.18
N VAL A 219 8.04 6.26 2.78
CA VAL A 219 8.21 6.61 1.36
C VAL A 219 9.40 5.88 0.76
N VAL A 220 10.55 5.91 1.43
CA VAL A 220 11.75 5.17 0.99
C VAL A 220 11.49 3.66 0.91
N LEU A 221 10.78 3.09 1.89
CA LEU A 221 10.41 1.67 1.88
C LEU A 221 9.50 1.31 0.70
N LYS A 222 8.55 2.18 0.35
CA LYS A 222 7.70 2.00 -0.84
C LYS A 222 8.55 2.05 -2.11
N ASP A 223 9.47 2.99 -2.22
CA ASP A 223 10.35 3.08 -3.40
C ASP A 223 11.26 1.86 -3.53
N PHE A 224 11.77 1.34 -2.43
CA PHE A 224 12.52 0.07 -2.37
C PHE A 224 11.71 -1.11 -2.91
N LEU A 225 10.44 -1.26 -2.49
CA LEU A 225 9.57 -2.33 -3.00
C LEU A 225 9.17 -2.11 -4.46
N ARG A 226 8.94 -0.86 -4.86
CA ARG A 226 8.64 -0.50 -6.26
C ARG A 226 9.74 -0.94 -7.18
N ASP A 227 10.97 -0.61 -6.81
CA ASP A 227 12.16 -0.94 -7.57
C ASP A 227 12.25 -2.45 -7.84
N TYR A 228 12.07 -3.29 -6.82
CA TYR A 228 12.10 -4.74 -6.98
C TYR A 228 10.96 -5.32 -7.80
N TYR A 229 9.71 -4.89 -7.57
CA TYR A 229 8.58 -5.51 -8.25
C TYR A 229 8.39 -5.03 -9.70
N LEU A 230 8.94 -3.87 -10.04
CA LEU A 230 8.89 -3.31 -11.39
C LEU A 230 10.21 -3.47 -12.16
N GLU A 231 11.21 -4.12 -11.56
CA GLU A 231 12.41 -4.54 -12.27
C GLU A 231 12.03 -5.44 -13.45
N THR A 232 12.49 -5.05 -14.64
CA THR A 232 12.30 -5.85 -15.85
C THR A 232 13.16 -7.12 -15.73
N PRO A 233 12.61 -8.32 -16.01
CA PRO A 233 13.45 -9.50 -16.12
C PRO A 233 14.51 -9.25 -17.19
N VAL A 234 15.79 -9.38 -16.85
CA VAL A 234 16.83 -9.43 -17.87
C VAL A 234 16.59 -10.73 -18.63
N GLU A 235 16.13 -10.64 -19.87
CA GLU A 235 16.17 -11.77 -20.79
C GLU A 235 17.64 -12.20 -20.89
N MET A 236 17.96 -13.35 -20.29
CA MET A 236 19.24 -13.99 -20.51
C MET A 236 19.21 -14.53 -21.93
N SER A 237 19.71 -13.73 -22.87
CA SER A 237 20.03 -14.12 -24.24
C SER A 237 21.14 -15.15 -24.28
#